data_AF-A0A1F6Z076-F1
#
_entry.id   AF-A0A1F6Z076-F1
#
_cell.length_a   1.000
_cell.length_b   1.000
_cell.length_c   1.000
_cell.angle_alpha   90.00
_cell.angle_beta   90.00
_cell.angle_gamma   90.00
#
_symmetry.space_group_name_H-M   'P 1'
#
loop_
_entity.id
_entity.type
_entity.pdbx_description
1 polymer ?
#
loop_
_entity_poly.entity_id
_entity_poly.type
_entity_poly.pdbx_seq_one_letter_code
_entity_poly.pdbx_strand_id
1 'polypeptide(L)'
;MIMIKREDKRGSHVEVIISFVVFVTFLLFLFLLLGPSLGSNREGGTAIKTAEANLVNYLSSELTILTVQLAFEPGTTCVNIRDLVSLGETGLVGGNMSVKSFLGENLDFNWVASGNSLMVENVGVNRFFKIYASEGIKSETTNLNSCEAFPDTDYTSLVKTENYISEQNVLDALAFYKTNYNLFKQDIGLSAEEFGFDFIYGNGTILSTGEIAQTINIYTKKVSIDYFDKDLNMDTGNFIIKIW
;
A
#
# COMPACT_ATOMS: atom_id res chain seq x y z
N MET A 1 -49.65 -26.53 -66.99
CA MET A 1 -48.50 -27.43 -67.22
C MET A 1 -47.24 -26.65 -66.88
N ILE A 2 -46.67 -26.86 -65.69
CA ILE A 2 -45.47 -26.17 -65.22
C ILE A 2 -44.34 -27.20 -65.24
N MET A 3 -43.39 -27.03 -66.16
CA MET A 3 -42.18 -27.84 -66.24
C MET A 3 -41.18 -27.33 -65.20
N ILE A 4 -40.92 -28.14 -64.17
CA ILE A 4 -39.85 -27.88 -63.20
C ILE A 4 -38.55 -28.44 -63.78
N LYS A 5 -37.64 -27.54 -64.15
CA LYS A 5 -36.30 -27.86 -64.65
C LYS A 5 -35.42 -28.30 -63.46
N ARG A 6 -34.90 -29.53 -63.51
CA ARG A 6 -34.02 -30.09 -62.48
C ARG A 6 -32.59 -29.66 -62.78
N GLU A 7 -32.03 -28.78 -61.96
CA GLU A 7 -30.61 -28.39 -62.06
C GLU A 7 -29.70 -29.50 -61.52
N ASP A 8 -28.62 -29.78 -62.25
CA ASP A 8 -27.63 -30.79 -61.90
C ASP A 8 -26.83 -30.40 -60.66
N LYS A 9 -26.96 -31.18 -59.58
CA LYS A 9 -26.35 -30.95 -58.26
C LYS A 9 -24.83 -31.25 -58.19
N ARG A 10 -24.10 -31.17 -59.31
CA ARG A 10 -22.66 -31.53 -59.35
C ARG A 10 -21.74 -30.48 -58.73
N GLY A 11 -22.21 -29.26 -58.47
CA GLY A 11 -21.44 -28.19 -57.80
C GLY A 11 -21.39 -28.28 -56.26
N SER A 12 -22.30 -29.03 -55.62
CA SER A 12 -22.46 -29.02 -54.16
C SER A 12 -21.26 -29.58 -53.39
N HIS A 13 -20.52 -30.53 -53.96
CA HIS A 13 -19.36 -31.11 -53.27
C HIS A 13 -18.16 -30.16 -53.20
N VAL A 14 -17.97 -29.33 -54.23
CA VAL A 14 -16.84 -28.39 -54.28
C VAL A 14 -17.02 -27.28 -53.24
N GLU A 15 -18.25 -26.78 -53.11
CA GLU A 15 -18.59 -25.76 -52.10
C GLU A 15 -18.35 -26.28 -50.67
N VAL A 16 -18.77 -27.51 -50.38
CA VAL A 16 -18.54 -28.15 -49.07
C VAL A 16 -17.05 -28.32 -48.76
N ILE A 17 -16.24 -28.72 -49.74
CA ILE A 17 -14.78 -28.87 -49.55
C ILE A 17 -14.14 -27.52 -49.24
N ILE A 18 -14.52 -26.46 -49.97
CA ILE A 18 -13.98 -25.12 -49.75
C ILE A 18 -14.38 -24.60 -48.37
N SER A 19 -15.64 -24.73 -47.96
CA SER A 19 -16.09 -24.32 -46.62
C SER A 19 -15.36 -25.06 -45.50
N PHE A 20 -15.12 -26.37 -45.67
CA PHE A 20 -14.37 -27.16 -44.70
C PHE A 20 -12.91 -26.69 -44.58
N VAL A 21 -12.24 -26.43 -45.70
CA VAL A 21 -10.86 -25.93 -45.69
C VAL A 21 -10.80 -24.59 -44.96
N VAL A 22 -11.68 -23.64 -45.31
CA VAL A 22 -11.74 -22.32 -44.66
C VAL A 22 -12.01 -22.44 -43.16
N PHE A 23 -12.88 -23.35 -42.75
CA PHE A 23 -13.16 -23.60 -41.34
C PHE A 23 -11.95 -24.16 -40.59
N VAL A 24 -11.23 -25.12 -41.17
CA VAL A 24 -10.02 -25.70 -40.56
C VAL A 24 -8.90 -24.66 -40.46
N THR A 25 -8.68 -23.82 -41.48
CA THR A 25 -7.71 -22.71 -41.38
C THR A 25 -8.13 -21.67 -40.35
N PHE A 26 -9.43 -21.35 -40.23
CA PHE A 26 -9.93 -20.46 -39.19
C PHE A 26 -9.69 -21.03 -37.78
N LEU A 27 -9.92 -22.33 -37.57
CA LEU A 27 -9.63 -22.99 -36.30
C LEU A 27 -8.13 -22.97 -35.96
N LEU A 28 -7.27 -23.24 -36.95
CA LEU A 28 -5.81 -23.12 -36.77
C LEU A 28 -5.40 -21.70 -36.39
N PHE A 29 -5.97 -20.71 -37.07
CA PHE A 29 -5.71 -19.29 -36.78
C PHE A 29 -6.17 -18.91 -35.37
N LEU A 30 -7.36 -19.36 -34.97
CA LEU A 30 -7.89 -19.17 -33.63
C LEU A 30 -7.00 -19.85 -32.57
N PHE A 31 -6.47 -21.05 -32.86
CA PHE A 31 -5.54 -21.74 -31.97
C PHE A 31 -4.20 -20.99 -31.84
N LEU A 32 -3.69 -20.43 -32.92
CA LEU A 32 -2.46 -19.62 -32.93
C LEU A 32 -2.65 -18.28 -32.21
N LEU A 33 -3.84 -17.67 -32.29
CA LEU A 33 -4.17 -16.44 -31.59
C LEU A 33 -4.44 -16.67 -30.09
N LEU A 34 -5.11 -17.77 -29.73
CA LEU A 34 -5.46 -18.06 -28.33
C LEU A 34 -4.35 -18.80 -27.57
N GLY A 35 -3.47 -19.54 -28.26
CA GLY A 35 -2.39 -20.31 -27.64
C GLY A 35 -1.49 -19.50 -26.70
N PRO A 36 -0.98 -18.31 -27.12
CA PRO A 36 -0.17 -17.45 -26.25
C PRO A 36 -0.91 -17.00 -24.98
N SER A 37 -2.23 -16.79 -25.07
CA SER A 37 -3.07 -16.35 -23.95
C SER A 37 -3.34 -17.43 -22.90
N LEU A 38 -3.17 -18.71 -23.26
CA LEU A 38 -3.46 -19.86 -22.38
C LEU A 38 -2.20 -20.42 -21.69
N GLY A 39 -1.01 -20.20 -22.26
CA GLY A 39 0.25 -20.79 -21.81
C GLY A 39 1.07 -20.00 -20.78
N SER A 40 0.98 -18.66 -20.73
CA SER A 40 1.92 -17.84 -19.94
C SER A 40 1.53 -17.63 -18.46
N ASN A 41 0.36 -18.06 -18.00
CA ASN A 41 -0.20 -17.57 -16.73
C ASN A 41 0.05 -18.42 -15.48
N ARG A 42 0.70 -19.59 -15.54
CA ARG A 42 0.76 -20.50 -14.36
C ARG A 42 2.01 -20.31 -13.49
N GLU A 43 3.20 -20.19 -14.05
CA GLU A 43 4.43 -20.07 -13.27
C GLU A 43 4.67 -18.61 -12.82
N GLY A 44 4.68 -17.65 -13.74
CA GLY A 44 4.80 -16.23 -13.40
C GLY A 44 3.66 -15.71 -12.51
N GLY A 45 2.47 -16.30 -12.64
CA GLY A 45 1.29 -15.96 -11.84
C GLY A 45 1.40 -16.35 -10.36
N THR A 46 2.22 -17.34 -10.01
CA THR A 46 2.44 -17.73 -8.60
C THR A 46 3.55 -16.89 -7.98
N ALA A 47 4.69 -16.75 -8.67
CA ALA A 47 5.79 -15.91 -8.22
C ALA A 47 5.34 -14.45 -7.98
N ILE A 48 4.51 -13.89 -8.87
CA ILE A 48 4.06 -12.50 -8.74
C ILE A 48 3.12 -12.28 -7.56
N LYS A 49 2.31 -13.28 -7.21
CA LYS A 49 1.44 -13.23 -6.02
C LYS A 49 2.24 -13.37 -4.74
N THR A 50 3.27 -14.22 -4.74
CA THR A 50 4.20 -14.34 -3.61
C THR A 50 4.95 -13.02 -3.39
N ALA A 51 5.50 -12.45 -4.47
CA ALA A 51 6.19 -11.16 -4.42
C ALA A 51 5.27 -10.04 -3.91
N GLU A 52 4.03 -9.97 -4.40
CA GLU A 52 3.02 -9.04 -3.90
C GLU A 52 2.74 -9.19 -2.41
N ALA A 53 2.40 -10.40 -1.96
CA ALA A 53 2.05 -10.62 -0.56
C ALA A 53 3.22 -10.29 0.36
N ASN A 54 4.43 -10.73 0.00
CA ASN A 54 5.62 -10.53 0.82
C ASN A 54 6.09 -9.07 0.78
N LEU A 55 6.04 -8.40 -0.37
CA LEU A 55 6.37 -6.98 -0.48
C LEU A 55 5.39 -6.12 0.33
N VAL A 56 4.08 -6.36 0.20
CA VAL A 56 3.07 -5.64 1.00
C VAL A 56 3.30 -5.87 2.49
N ASN A 57 3.54 -7.11 2.92
CA ASN A 57 3.82 -7.42 4.31
C ASN A 57 5.11 -6.76 4.82
N TYR A 58 6.19 -6.78 4.03
CA TYR A 58 7.47 -6.17 4.37
C TYR A 58 7.34 -4.65 4.54
N LEU A 59 6.52 -4.00 3.71
CA LEU A 59 6.34 -2.56 3.71
C LEU A 59 5.28 -2.07 4.72
N SER A 60 4.44 -2.98 5.21
CA SER A 60 3.38 -2.67 6.16
C SER A 60 3.95 -2.47 7.56
N SER A 61 3.47 -1.44 8.24
CA SER A 61 3.70 -1.22 9.66
C SER A 61 2.38 -1.00 10.38
N GLU A 62 2.34 -1.42 11.64
CA GLU A 62 1.19 -1.17 12.49
C GLU A 62 1.12 0.32 12.81
N LEU A 63 0.00 0.96 12.48
CA LEU A 63 -0.30 2.35 12.81
C LEU A 63 -1.37 2.38 13.90
N THR A 64 -0.97 2.86 15.07
CA THR A 64 -1.88 3.15 16.17
C THR A 64 -2.28 4.61 16.13
N ILE A 65 -3.59 4.87 16.17
CA ILE A 65 -4.20 6.19 16.20
C ILE A 65 -5.01 6.30 17.49
N LEU A 66 -4.51 7.11 18.41
CA LEU A 66 -5.22 7.48 19.62
C LEU A 66 -5.90 8.84 19.40
N THR A 67 -7.23 8.85 19.42
CA THR A 67 -8.01 10.09 19.40
C THR A 67 -8.32 10.49 20.83
N VAL A 68 -7.94 11.71 21.22
CA VAL A 68 -8.18 12.26 22.55
C VAL A 68 -9.16 13.42 22.43
N GLN A 69 -10.23 13.37 23.24
CA GLN A 69 -11.19 14.45 23.41
C GLN A 69 -11.16 14.94 24.86
N LEU A 70 -10.81 16.21 25.06
CA LEU A 70 -10.87 16.89 26.35
C LEU A 70 -12.32 17.24 26.70
N ALA A 71 -12.67 17.10 27.98
CA ALA A 71 -14.01 17.39 28.51
C ALA A 71 -14.31 18.91 28.56
N PHE A 72 -13.28 19.75 28.50
CA PHE A 72 -13.41 21.21 28.57
C PHE A 72 -12.44 21.92 27.64
N GLU A 73 -12.67 23.22 27.43
CA GLU A 73 -11.79 24.09 26.62
C GLU A 73 -10.57 24.48 27.47
N PRO A 74 -9.34 24.07 27.11
CA PRO A 74 -8.18 24.41 27.92
C PRO A 74 -7.94 25.91 27.87
N GLY A 75 -7.83 26.55 29.03
CA GLY A 75 -7.40 27.95 29.15
C GLY A 75 -5.89 28.13 28.92
N THR A 76 -5.16 27.05 28.68
CA THR A 76 -3.70 27.01 28.56
C THR A 76 -3.25 26.68 27.14
N THR A 77 -2.01 27.04 26.84
CA THR A 77 -1.35 26.77 25.55
C THR A 77 -0.76 25.37 25.44
N CYS A 78 -0.87 24.53 26.48
CA CYS A 78 -0.35 23.18 26.48
C CYS A 78 -1.13 22.28 27.43
N VAL A 79 -1.29 21.01 27.04
CA VAL A 79 -1.99 19.96 27.78
C VAL A 79 -1.04 18.82 28.07
N ASN A 80 -1.04 18.35 29.32
CA ASN A 80 -0.30 17.16 29.74
C ASN A 80 -1.26 15.97 29.93
N ILE A 81 -1.18 14.99 29.04
CA ILE A 81 -1.97 13.76 29.05
C ILE A 81 -1.16 12.69 29.78
N ARG A 82 -1.61 12.28 30.96
CA ARG A 82 -0.92 11.29 31.80
C ARG A 82 -1.48 9.89 31.59
N ASP A 83 -0.67 8.92 31.99
CA ASP A 83 -1.01 7.49 32.04
C ASP A 83 -1.49 6.89 30.72
N LEU A 84 -0.92 7.32 29.60
CA LEU A 84 -1.24 6.79 28.26
C LEU A 84 -1.08 5.27 28.16
N VAL A 85 -0.05 4.69 28.78
CA VAL A 85 0.12 3.22 28.87
C VAL A 85 -1.07 2.50 29.54
N SER A 86 -1.75 3.14 30.49
CA SER A 86 -2.90 2.51 31.17
C SER A 86 -4.13 2.40 30.26
N LEU A 87 -4.14 3.13 29.14
CA LEU A 87 -5.17 3.03 28.09
C LEU A 87 -5.01 1.77 27.20
N GLY A 88 -4.06 0.89 27.52
CA GLY A 88 -3.89 -0.42 26.88
C GLY A 88 -2.90 -0.42 25.72
N GLU A 89 -2.04 0.59 25.61
CA GLU A 89 -1.27 0.86 24.39
C GLU A 89 0.23 0.62 24.60
N THR A 90 0.68 -0.61 24.39
CA THR A 90 2.12 -0.92 24.33
C THR A 90 2.82 -0.28 23.12
N GLY A 91 2.06 0.09 22.09
CA GLY A 91 2.58 0.67 20.84
C GLY A 91 2.85 2.18 20.87
N LEU A 92 2.37 2.92 21.88
CA LEU A 92 2.64 4.36 22.03
C LEU A 92 3.90 4.67 22.85
N VAL A 93 4.60 3.65 23.35
CA VAL A 93 5.75 3.83 24.23
C VAL A 93 7.02 4.07 23.40
N GLY A 94 7.38 5.34 23.27
CA GLY A 94 8.70 5.74 22.79
C GLY A 94 8.74 6.10 21.31
N GLY A 95 9.01 7.40 21.09
CA GLY A 95 9.98 7.84 20.08
C GLY A 95 9.58 7.82 18.62
N ASN A 96 8.51 7.14 18.19
CA ASN A 96 8.02 7.16 16.80
C ASN A 96 6.54 7.53 16.74
N MET A 97 6.27 8.79 17.07
CA MET A 97 4.93 9.35 17.16
C MET A 97 4.86 10.75 16.54
N SER A 98 3.65 11.16 16.20
CA SER A 98 3.34 12.55 15.83
C SER A 98 1.93 12.88 16.29
N VAL A 99 1.70 14.16 16.56
CA VAL A 99 0.43 14.65 17.10
C VAL A 99 -0.16 15.64 16.12
N LYS A 100 -1.44 15.49 15.83
CA LYS A 100 -2.21 16.40 14.99
C LYS A 100 -3.40 16.98 15.70
N SER A 101 -3.73 18.23 15.37
CA SER A 101 -5.00 18.85 15.72
C SER A 101 -6.15 18.18 14.95
N PHE A 102 -7.38 18.46 15.35
CA PHE A 102 -8.57 18.02 14.61
C PHE A 102 -8.61 18.53 13.16
N LEU A 103 -7.97 19.68 12.89
CA LEU A 103 -7.86 20.25 11.53
C LEU A 103 -6.74 19.58 10.70
N GLY A 104 -5.97 18.67 11.30
CA GLY A 104 -4.89 17.94 10.62
C GLY A 104 -3.54 18.65 10.66
N GLU A 105 -3.42 19.75 11.39
CA GLU A 105 -2.17 20.48 11.59
C GLU A 105 -1.26 19.71 12.57
N ASN A 106 0.03 19.59 12.27
CA ASN A 106 0.99 19.01 13.18
C ASN A 106 1.15 19.91 14.42
N LEU A 107 1.15 19.28 15.60
CA LEU A 107 1.31 19.95 16.87
C LEU A 107 2.62 19.53 17.50
N ASP A 108 3.27 20.51 18.12
CA ASP A 108 4.43 20.29 18.96
C ASP A 108 4.07 19.38 20.14
N PHE A 109 4.99 18.47 20.47
CA PHE A 109 4.78 17.54 21.58
C PHE A 109 6.11 17.15 22.24
N ASN A 110 6.01 16.74 23.50
CA ASN A 110 7.12 16.21 24.28
C ASN A 110 6.68 14.98 25.08
N TRP A 111 7.36 13.85 24.88
CA TRP A 111 7.13 12.63 25.64
C TRP A 111 7.98 12.62 26.92
N VAL A 112 7.32 12.57 28.08
CA VAL A 112 8.00 12.51 29.38
C VAL A 112 7.97 11.08 29.90
N ALA A 113 9.05 10.34 29.60
CA ALA A 113 9.17 8.92 29.91
C ALA A 113 9.03 8.60 31.41
N SER A 114 9.53 9.46 32.30
CA SER A 114 9.47 9.26 33.76
C SER A 114 8.06 9.33 34.34
N GLY A 115 7.14 10.00 33.63
CA GLY A 115 5.75 10.18 34.04
C GLY A 115 4.75 9.50 33.12
N ASN A 116 5.21 8.77 32.10
CA ASN A 116 4.35 8.14 31.10
C ASN A 116 3.30 9.12 30.53
N SER A 117 3.78 10.34 30.24
CA SER A 117 2.89 11.46 29.94
C SER A 117 3.32 12.16 28.67
N LEU A 118 2.34 12.53 27.85
CA LEU A 118 2.53 13.29 26.63
C LEU A 118 2.10 14.73 26.87
N MET A 119 3.04 15.65 26.68
CA MET A 119 2.76 17.07 26.61
C MET A 119 2.48 17.43 25.16
N VAL A 120 1.36 18.10 24.90
CA VAL A 120 0.92 18.52 23.57
C VAL A 120 0.64 20.00 23.58
N GLU A 121 1.21 20.72 22.62
CA GLU A 121 0.88 22.12 22.40
C GLU A 121 -0.61 22.27 22.04
N ASN A 122 -1.29 23.20 22.70
CA ASN A 122 -2.70 23.49 22.46
C ASN A 122 -2.90 24.99 22.24
N VAL A 123 -2.47 25.47 21.07
CA VAL A 123 -2.80 26.82 20.64
C VAL A 123 -4.21 26.81 20.06
N GLY A 124 -5.14 27.57 20.66
CA GLY A 124 -6.44 27.85 20.04
C GLY A 124 -7.62 26.96 20.47
N VAL A 125 -7.67 26.54 21.75
CA VAL A 125 -8.84 25.87 22.34
C VAL A 125 -9.23 24.56 21.62
N ASN A 126 -8.26 23.80 21.14
CA ASN A 126 -8.52 22.48 20.59
C ASN A 126 -8.87 21.52 21.72
N ARG A 127 -10.07 20.93 21.64
CA ARG A 127 -10.49 19.83 22.52
C ARG A 127 -10.13 18.46 21.95
N PHE A 128 -9.70 18.40 20.69
CA PHE A 128 -9.56 17.16 19.95
C PHE A 128 -8.18 17.06 19.33
N PHE A 129 -7.51 15.95 19.60
CA PHE A 129 -6.20 15.63 19.07
C PHE A 129 -6.17 14.20 18.58
N LYS A 130 -5.31 13.93 17.60
CA LYS A 130 -4.95 12.59 17.18
C LYS A 130 -3.47 12.39 17.40
N ILE A 131 -3.13 11.32 18.11
CA ILE A 131 -1.77 10.87 18.36
C ILE A 131 -1.57 9.63 17.50
N TYR A 132 -0.57 9.69 16.63
CA TYR A 132 -0.21 8.61 15.73
C TYR A 132 1.09 7.99 16.23
N ALA A 133 1.19 6.66 16.23
CA ALA A 133 2.44 5.96 16.45
C ALA A 133 2.58 4.78 15.48
N SER A 134 3.77 4.63 14.93
CA SER A 134 4.14 3.50 14.07
C SER A 134 5.65 3.48 13.92
N GLU A 135 6.25 2.31 13.71
CA GLU A 135 7.68 2.19 13.39
C GLU A 135 8.08 2.99 12.14
N GLY A 136 7.14 3.19 11.21
CA GLY A 136 7.33 4.00 10.00
C GLY A 136 7.31 5.51 10.21
N ILE A 137 7.16 6.01 11.44
CA ILE A 137 7.14 7.45 11.77
C ILE A 137 8.50 7.86 12.32
N LYS A 138 9.07 8.92 11.78
CA LYS A 138 10.24 9.59 12.36
C LYS A 138 9.75 10.73 13.25
N SER A 139 9.91 10.61 14.56
CA SER A 139 9.50 11.69 15.46
C SER A 139 10.39 12.91 15.36
N GLU A 140 9.74 14.07 15.40
CA GLU A 140 10.39 15.34 15.65
C GLU A 140 9.84 15.87 16.98
N THR A 141 10.49 15.52 18.09
CA THR A 141 10.10 16.01 19.41
C THR A 141 10.53 17.46 19.57
N THR A 142 9.66 18.30 20.12
CA THR A 142 10.02 19.68 20.47
C THR A 142 10.16 19.86 21.97
N ASN A 143 10.98 20.82 22.37
CA ASN A 143 11.15 21.16 23.78
C ASN A 143 9.97 22.03 24.24
N LEU A 144 8.86 21.38 24.57
CA LEU A 144 7.77 22.04 25.30
C LEU A 144 8.19 22.29 26.74
N ASN A 145 7.96 23.52 27.20
CA ASN A 145 8.13 23.92 28.61
C ASN A 145 7.05 23.27 29.50
N SER A 146 7.04 23.61 30.79
CA SER A 146 6.07 23.07 31.76
C SER A 146 4.62 23.31 31.32
N CYS A 147 3.92 22.23 30.97
CA CYS A 147 2.49 22.23 30.70
C CYS A 147 1.71 22.06 32.01
N GLU A 148 0.54 22.71 32.10
CA GLU A 148 -0.34 22.47 33.24
C GLU A 148 -0.80 21.01 33.23
N ALA A 149 -0.75 20.36 34.40
CA ALA A 149 -1.17 18.98 34.54
C ALA A 149 -2.70 18.91 34.55
N PHE A 150 -3.26 18.06 33.69
CA PHE A 150 -4.70 17.83 33.65
C PHE A 150 -5.05 16.59 34.48
N PRO A 151 -6.17 16.60 35.23
CA PRO A 151 -6.67 15.40 35.90
C PRO A 151 -7.07 14.32 34.89
N ASP A 152 -6.81 13.06 35.21
CA ASP A 152 -7.09 11.91 34.31
C ASP A 152 -8.59 11.70 34.02
N THR A 153 -9.48 12.33 34.80
CA THR A 153 -10.94 12.26 34.63
C THR A 153 -11.46 13.14 33.49
N ASP A 154 -10.61 13.97 32.91
CA ASP A 154 -11.07 15.10 32.11
C ASP A 154 -10.86 14.91 30.60
N TYR A 155 -10.62 13.67 30.16
CA TYR A 155 -10.59 13.33 28.74
C TYR A 155 -11.19 11.95 28.46
N THR A 156 -11.67 11.80 27.24
CA THR A 156 -12.11 10.53 26.66
C THR A 156 -11.18 10.16 25.52
N SER A 157 -10.91 8.87 25.34
CA SER A 157 -10.01 8.37 24.30
C SER A 157 -10.65 7.26 23.47
N LEU A 158 -10.25 7.19 22.21
CA LEU A 158 -10.55 6.09 21.30
C LEU A 158 -9.27 5.64 20.63
N VAL A 159 -8.98 4.35 20.73
CA VAL A 159 -7.80 3.71 20.14
C VAL A 159 -8.21 2.96 18.88
N LYS A 160 -7.43 3.11 17.83
CA LYS A 160 -7.56 2.35 16.59
C LYS A 160 -6.18 1.90 16.12
N THR A 161 -6.00 0.61 15.89
CA THR A 161 -4.75 0.03 15.40
C THR A 161 -5.01 -0.75 14.12
N GLU A 162 -4.34 -0.38 13.04
CA GLU A 162 -4.46 -1.03 11.73
C GLU A 162 -3.10 -1.07 11.03
N ASN A 163 -2.92 -2.05 10.14
CA ASN A 163 -1.72 -2.15 9.31
C ASN A 163 -1.87 -1.32 8.04
N TYR A 164 -0.89 -0.47 7.78
CA TYR A 164 -0.79 0.32 6.56
C TYR A 164 0.62 0.26 6.01
N ILE A 165 0.75 0.47 4.71
CA ILE A 165 2.07 0.70 4.12
C ILE A 165 2.55 2.10 4.54
N SER A 166 3.80 2.20 5.00
CA SER A 166 4.44 3.49 5.27
C SER A 166 5.20 3.96 4.04
N GLU A 167 5.03 5.23 3.63
CA GLU A 167 5.88 5.83 2.60
C GLU A 167 7.37 5.72 2.96
N GLN A 168 7.72 5.90 4.23
CA GLN A 168 9.09 5.79 4.70
C GLN A 168 9.64 4.38 4.47
N ASN A 169 8.85 3.33 4.75
CA ASN A 169 9.24 1.94 4.48
C ASN A 169 9.44 1.70 2.98
N VAL A 170 8.63 2.32 2.11
CA VAL A 170 8.81 2.23 0.64
C VAL A 170 10.15 2.85 0.23
N LEU A 171 10.47 4.05 0.73
CA LEU A 171 11.74 4.72 0.45
C LEU A 171 12.94 3.91 0.94
N ASP A 172 12.85 3.34 2.14
CA ASP A 172 13.90 2.51 2.72
C ASP A 172 14.07 1.21 1.96
N ALA A 173 12.98 0.55 1.55
CA ALA A 173 13.02 -0.64 0.70
C ALA A 173 13.65 -0.35 -0.66
N LEU A 174 13.36 0.79 -1.28
CA LEU A 174 13.98 1.20 -2.55
C LEU A 174 15.49 1.46 -2.39
N ALA A 175 15.90 2.08 -1.29
CA ALA A 175 17.31 2.30 -0.99
C ALA A 175 18.03 0.96 -0.73
N PHE A 176 17.39 0.05 0.01
CA PHE A 176 17.92 -1.27 0.31
C PHE A 176 17.98 -2.16 -0.95
N TYR A 177 16.96 -2.12 -1.81
CA TYR A 177 16.96 -2.79 -3.11
C TYR A 177 18.19 -2.40 -3.95
N LYS A 178 18.50 -1.10 -4.03
CA LYS A 178 19.62 -0.59 -4.85
C LYS A 178 20.99 -1.01 -4.32
N THR A 179 21.12 -1.18 -3.01
CA THR A 179 22.41 -1.44 -2.35
C THR A 179 22.62 -2.92 -2.05
N ASN A 180 21.55 -3.66 -1.81
CA ASN A 180 21.55 -5.02 -1.26
C ASN A 180 20.48 -5.90 -1.92
N TYR A 181 20.35 -5.81 -3.25
CA TYR A 181 19.31 -6.48 -4.03
C TYR A 181 19.09 -7.96 -3.66
N ASN A 182 20.15 -8.76 -3.57
CA ASN A 182 20.03 -10.20 -3.27
C ASN A 182 19.46 -10.48 -1.87
N LEU A 183 19.81 -9.66 -0.87
CA LEU A 183 19.26 -9.79 0.48
C LEU A 183 17.79 -9.38 0.49
N PHE A 184 17.47 -8.25 -0.13
CA PHE A 184 16.07 -7.80 -0.25
C PHE A 184 15.20 -8.83 -0.99
N LYS A 185 15.71 -9.42 -2.07
CA LYS A 185 15.07 -10.50 -2.82
C LYS A 185 14.77 -11.71 -1.93
N GLN A 186 15.73 -12.09 -1.07
CA GLN A 186 15.56 -13.16 -0.10
C GLN A 186 14.54 -12.81 0.99
N ASP A 187 14.56 -11.57 1.51
CA ASP A 187 13.65 -11.09 2.56
C ASP A 187 12.19 -11.11 2.09
N ILE A 188 11.94 -10.83 0.81
CA ILE A 188 10.61 -10.95 0.21
C ILE A 188 10.29 -12.36 -0.31
N GLY A 189 11.11 -13.36 0.02
CA GLY A 189 10.85 -14.78 -0.26
C GLY A 189 10.94 -15.19 -1.73
N LEU A 190 11.72 -14.47 -2.55
CA LEU A 190 12.02 -14.84 -3.93
C LEU A 190 13.41 -15.49 -4.01
N SER A 191 13.50 -16.64 -4.68
CA SER A 191 14.76 -17.41 -4.76
C SER A 191 15.29 -17.60 -6.17
N ALA A 192 14.41 -17.81 -7.16
CA ALA A 192 14.82 -18.18 -8.51
C ALA A 192 14.68 -17.01 -9.49
N GLU A 193 13.61 -16.25 -9.36
CA GLU A 193 13.23 -15.20 -10.29
C GLU A 193 13.98 -13.90 -9.97
N GLU A 194 14.10 -13.05 -10.98
CA GLU A 194 14.49 -11.66 -10.81
C GLU A 194 13.24 -10.80 -10.68
N PHE A 195 13.32 -9.71 -9.93
CA PHE A 195 12.14 -8.90 -9.66
C PHE A 195 12.48 -7.42 -9.50
N GLY A 196 11.45 -6.59 -9.65
CA GLY A 196 11.51 -5.16 -9.40
C GLY A 196 10.12 -4.66 -9.09
N PHE A 197 10.04 -3.45 -8.54
CA PHE A 197 8.76 -2.83 -8.25
C PHE A 197 8.83 -1.31 -8.44
N ASP A 198 7.70 -0.74 -8.86
CA ASP A 198 7.50 0.70 -8.85
C ASP A 198 6.37 1.03 -7.88
N PHE A 199 6.49 2.15 -7.19
CA PHE A 199 5.42 2.75 -6.41
C PHE A 199 4.93 4.02 -7.11
N ILE A 200 3.63 4.14 -7.32
CA ILE A 200 2.98 5.27 -7.98
C ILE A 200 2.07 5.95 -6.96
N TYR A 201 2.42 7.19 -6.62
CA TYR A 201 1.62 8.06 -5.78
C TYR A 201 0.28 8.42 -6.44
N GLY A 202 -0.69 8.86 -5.65
CA GLY A 202 -1.99 9.33 -6.17
C GLY A 202 -1.87 10.51 -7.15
N ASN A 203 -0.81 11.32 -7.04
CA ASN A 203 -0.51 12.43 -7.95
C ASN A 203 0.22 12.00 -9.25
N GLY A 204 0.54 10.71 -9.40
CA GLY A 204 1.25 10.16 -10.56
C GLY A 204 2.77 10.19 -10.50
N THR A 205 3.38 10.72 -9.43
CA THR A 205 4.83 10.57 -9.18
C THR A 205 5.18 9.09 -9.05
N ILE A 206 6.33 8.69 -9.58
CA ILE A 206 6.77 7.29 -9.62
C ILE A 206 8.11 7.16 -8.89
N LEU A 207 8.17 6.26 -7.92
CA LEU A 207 9.41 5.73 -7.37
C LEU A 207 9.69 4.38 -7.99
N SER A 208 10.84 4.20 -8.63
CA SER A 208 11.14 2.99 -9.40
C SER A 208 12.44 2.33 -8.96
N THR A 209 12.46 1.00 -9.01
CA THR A 209 13.69 0.19 -8.92
C THR A 209 14.57 0.28 -10.18
N GLY A 210 14.07 0.88 -11.27
CA GLY A 210 14.83 1.10 -12.52
C GLY A 210 14.27 0.37 -13.74
N GLU A 211 14.96 0.52 -14.87
CA GLU A 211 14.62 -0.13 -16.14
C GLU A 211 15.15 -1.57 -16.21
N ILE A 212 14.35 -2.47 -16.79
CA ILE A 212 14.71 -3.86 -17.05
C ILE A 212 15.06 -3.99 -18.54
N ALA A 213 16.11 -4.74 -18.86
CA ALA A 213 16.48 -5.02 -20.25
C ALA A 213 15.33 -5.75 -20.97
N GLN A 214 14.87 -5.21 -22.10
CA GLN A 214 13.64 -5.62 -22.81
C GLN A 214 13.71 -7.01 -23.49
N THR A 215 14.75 -7.80 -23.27
CA THR A 215 15.00 -9.05 -24.01
C THR A 215 14.43 -10.31 -23.34
N ILE A 216 13.69 -10.17 -22.25
CA ILE A 216 13.19 -11.26 -21.41
C ILE A 216 11.67 -11.15 -21.20
N ASN A 217 11.02 -12.28 -20.89
CA ASN A 217 9.59 -12.30 -20.61
C ASN A 217 9.33 -11.66 -19.25
N ILE A 218 8.63 -10.53 -19.22
CA ILE A 218 8.31 -9.80 -17.99
C ILE A 218 6.84 -10.02 -17.62
N TYR A 219 6.61 -10.52 -16.41
CA TYR A 219 5.29 -10.57 -15.79
C TYR A 219 5.08 -9.32 -14.95
N THR A 220 3.94 -8.64 -15.13
CA THR A 220 3.63 -7.41 -14.41
C THR A 220 2.26 -7.50 -13.74
N LYS A 221 2.18 -7.01 -12.49
CA LYS A 221 0.92 -6.88 -11.76
C LYS A 221 0.84 -5.49 -11.12
N LYS A 222 -0.31 -4.85 -11.29
CA LYS A 222 -0.64 -3.59 -10.62
C LYS A 222 -1.52 -3.87 -9.40
N VAL A 223 -1.17 -3.29 -8.25
CA VAL A 223 -1.87 -3.50 -6.98
C VAL A 223 -2.17 -2.13 -6.37
N SER A 224 -3.43 -1.86 -6.06
CA SER A 224 -3.85 -0.65 -5.34
C SER A 224 -3.65 -0.87 -3.84
N ILE A 225 -3.04 0.09 -3.15
CA ILE A 225 -2.73 0.00 -1.73
C ILE A 225 -3.01 1.33 -1.03
N ASP A 226 -3.47 1.26 0.21
CA ASP A 226 -3.55 2.42 1.09
C ASP A 226 -2.25 2.55 1.88
N TYR A 227 -1.75 3.77 1.97
CA TYR A 227 -0.52 4.09 2.68
C TYR A 227 -0.68 5.39 3.46
N PHE A 228 0.23 5.63 4.41
CA PHE A 228 0.38 6.95 5.02
C PHE A 228 1.69 7.59 4.58
N ASP A 229 1.63 8.89 4.26
CA ASP A 229 2.80 9.68 3.89
C ASP A 229 3.60 10.11 5.14
N LYS A 230 4.75 10.75 4.91
CA LYS A 230 5.58 11.33 5.99
C LYS A 230 4.83 12.30 6.91
N ASP A 231 3.78 12.93 6.39
CA ASP A 231 2.95 13.90 7.08
C ASP A 231 1.71 13.23 7.69
N LEU A 232 1.60 11.89 7.68
CA LEU A 232 0.47 11.11 8.20
C LEU A 232 -0.88 11.38 7.52
N ASN A 233 -0.85 11.73 6.24
CA ASN A 233 -2.03 11.74 5.41
C ASN A 233 -2.27 10.33 4.86
N MET A 234 -3.52 9.88 4.93
CA MET A 234 -3.91 8.58 4.39
C MET A 234 -4.25 8.76 2.91
N ASP A 235 -3.51 8.09 2.05
CA ASP A 235 -3.66 8.18 0.60
C ASP A 235 -3.68 6.79 -0.03
N THR A 236 -4.15 6.73 -1.29
CA THR A 236 -4.12 5.50 -2.08
C THR A 236 -3.07 5.61 -3.19
N GLY A 237 -2.20 4.61 -3.26
CA GLY A 237 -1.14 4.47 -4.26
C GLY A 237 -1.28 3.17 -5.05
N ASN A 238 -0.34 2.93 -5.95
CA ASN A 238 -0.27 1.67 -6.69
C ASN A 238 1.15 1.12 -6.73
N PHE A 239 1.32 -0.17 -6.45
CA PHE A 239 2.53 -0.89 -6.83
C PHE A 239 2.41 -1.45 -8.24
N ILE A 240 3.49 -1.39 -9.01
CA ILE A 240 3.70 -2.18 -10.22
C ILE A 240 4.83 -3.17 -9.92
N ILE A 241 4.48 -4.43 -9.72
CA ILE A 241 5.45 -5.50 -9.44
C ILE A 241 5.79 -6.19 -10.74
N LYS A 242 7.09 -6.40 -10.98
CA LYS A 242 7.65 -6.98 -12.20
C LYS A 242 8.50 -8.20 -11.82
N ILE A 243 8.34 -9.30 -12.54
CA ILE A 243 9.15 -10.52 -12.39
C ILE A 243 9.65 -10.96 -13.77
N TRP A 244 10.90 -11.39 -13.87
CA TRP A 244 11.53 -11.86 -15.10
C TRP A 244 12.58 -12.96 -14.88
#